data_AF-A0A352EE13-F1
#
_entry.id   AF-A0A352EE13-F1
#
_cell.length_a   1.000
_cell.length_b   1.000
_cell.length_c   1.000
_cell.angle_alpha   90.00
_cell.angle_beta   90.00
_cell.angle_gamma   90.00
#
_symmetry.space_group_name_H-M   'P 1'
#
loop_
_entity.id
_entity.type
_entity.pdbx_description
1 polymer ?
#
loop_
_entity_poly.entity_id
_entity_poly.type
_entity_poly.pdbx_seq_one_letter_code
_entity_poly.pdbx_strand_id
1 'polypeptide(L)'
;MNKISFLLAAILSSSLIAQNVNTSKFQQLGEALPTPNVYRTASGAPGHQYFQQQADYDMEITLDDETQRIYGKETITYTNNSPDELRYLWVQLDQNMR
;
A
#
# COMPACT_ATOMS: atom_id res chain seq x y z
N MET A 1 53.64 2.90 11.31
CA MET A 1 53.87 4.36 11.13
C MET A 1 53.26 4.70 9.78
N ASN A 2 52.11 5.37 9.65
CA ASN A 2 51.62 6.59 10.28
C ASN A 2 50.07 6.48 10.34
N LYS A 3 49.38 6.37 11.48
CA LYS A 3 49.10 7.43 12.47
C LYS A 3 48.74 8.81 11.91
N ILE A 4 48.18 8.92 10.70
CA ILE A 4 47.56 10.18 10.22
C ILE A 4 46.33 9.85 9.35
N SER A 5 45.20 9.57 9.98
CA SER A 5 43.86 9.83 9.40
C SER A 5 42.74 9.81 10.44
N PHE A 6 43.08 10.00 11.72
CA PHE A 6 42.10 10.26 12.78
C PHE A 6 41.46 11.66 12.68
N LEU A 7 41.81 12.44 11.65
CA LEU A 7 41.28 13.78 11.39
C LEU A 7 40.11 13.80 10.40
N LEU A 8 39.77 12.68 9.76
CA LEU A 8 38.60 12.62 8.85
C LEU A 8 37.27 12.39 9.60
N ALA A 9 37.32 12.03 10.88
CA ALA A 9 36.13 11.78 11.71
C ALA A 9 35.48 13.04 12.29
N ALA A 10 36.10 14.23 12.13
CA ALA A 10 35.62 15.47 12.75
C ALA A 10 34.80 16.38 11.81
N ILE A 11 34.60 16.00 10.54
CA ILE A 11 33.82 16.79 9.57
C ILE A 11 32.42 16.17 9.32
N LEU A 12 32.13 15.01 9.90
CA LEU A 12 30.87 14.29 9.67
C LEU A 12 29.73 14.65 10.64
N SER A 13 29.79 15.82 11.29
CA SER A 13 28.79 16.21 12.30
C SER A 13 27.94 17.43 11.94
N SER A 14 28.21 18.10 10.81
CA SER A 14 27.51 19.34 10.44
C SER A 14 26.70 19.19 9.16
N SER A 15 25.63 18.41 9.25
CA SER A 15 24.41 18.66 8.48
C SER A 15 23.28 17.86 9.10
N LEU A 16 22.85 18.29 10.29
CA LEU A 16 21.43 18.21 10.60
C LEU A 16 20.73 19.02 9.51
N ILE A 17 20.18 18.35 8.50
CA ILE A 17 19.23 18.96 7.58
C ILE A 17 18.03 19.31 8.44
N ALA A 18 18.00 20.53 8.97
CA ALA A 18 16.76 21.12 9.45
C ALA A 18 15.88 21.24 8.21
N GLN A 19 14.89 20.36 8.08
CA GLN A 19 13.87 20.53 7.06
C GLN A 19 13.21 21.89 7.31
N ASN A 20 13.32 22.80 6.34
CA ASN A 20 12.65 24.09 6.38
C ASN A 20 11.16 23.85 6.10
N VAL A 21 10.46 23.31 7.10
CA VAL A 21 9.03 23.05 7.02
C VAL A 21 8.32 24.37 7.28
N ASN A 22 7.60 24.86 6.28
CA ASN A 22 6.75 26.03 6.43
C ASN A 22 5.63 25.70 7.42
N THR A 23 5.62 26.29 8.62
CA THR A 23 4.59 26.04 9.65
C THR A 23 3.43 27.05 9.59
N SER A 24 3.38 27.87 8.54
CA SER A 24 2.34 28.88 8.38
C SER A 24 0.96 28.24 8.27
N LYS A 25 -0.03 28.80 8.98
CA LYS A 25 -1.44 28.43 8.81
C LYS A 25 -1.98 28.72 7.40
N PHE A 26 -1.22 29.49 6.60
CA PHE A 26 -1.50 29.82 5.20
C PHE A 26 -0.53 29.14 4.23
N GLN A 27 0.21 28.12 4.67
CA GLN A 27 1.00 27.30 3.75
C GLN A 27 0.09 26.72 2.66
N GLN A 28 0.60 26.60 1.44
CA GLN A 28 -0.14 25.97 0.36
C GLN A 28 -0.39 24.50 0.73
N LEU A 29 -1.67 24.08 0.74
CA LEU A 29 -2.07 22.68 0.92
C LEU A 29 -1.51 21.75 -0.17
N GLY A 30 -0.95 22.30 -1.25
CA GLY A 30 -0.37 21.57 -2.36
C GLY A 30 0.82 20.68 -1.99
N GLU A 31 1.49 20.92 -0.85
CA GLU A 31 2.50 19.98 -0.35
C GLU A 31 1.88 18.77 0.38
N ALA A 32 0.66 18.89 0.89
CA ALA A 32 0.00 17.84 1.67
C ALA A 32 -0.92 16.94 0.83
N LEU A 33 -1.35 17.39 -0.35
CA LEU A 33 -2.33 16.68 -1.19
C LEU A 33 -1.72 16.23 -2.52
N PRO A 34 -2.01 15.00 -2.98
CA PRO A 34 -1.49 14.48 -4.24
C PRO A 34 -2.01 15.29 -5.44
N THR A 35 -1.14 15.53 -6.42
CA THR A 35 -1.52 16.19 -7.69
C THR A 35 -2.50 15.30 -8.47
N PRO A 36 -3.55 15.88 -9.09
CA PRO A 36 -4.48 15.12 -9.92
C PRO A 36 -3.78 14.40 -11.08
N ASN A 37 -4.31 13.25 -11.48
CA ASN A 37 -3.84 12.49 -12.64
C ASN A 37 -5.01 11.79 -13.36
N VAL A 38 -4.70 11.02 -14.40
CA VAL A 38 -5.68 10.29 -15.24
C VAL A 38 -6.50 9.23 -14.49
N TYR A 39 -5.99 8.76 -13.34
CA TYR A 39 -6.64 7.80 -12.46
C TYR A 39 -7.43 8.45 -11.32
N ARG A 40 -7.06 9.66 -10.87
CA ARG A 40 -7.74 10.36 -9.77
C ARG A 40 -7.75 11.89 -9.98
N THR A 41 -8.93 12.50 -9.98
CA THR A 41 -9.13 13.93 -10.25
C THR A 41 -8.78 14.82 -9.05
N ALA A 42 -8.84 16.14 -9.22
CA ALA A 42 -8.59 17.12 -8.15
C ALA A 42 -9.58 17.09 -6.99
N SER A 43 -10.78 16.55 -7.22
CA SER A 43 -11.76 16.29 -6.17
C SER A 43 -11.54 14.95 -5.47
N GLY A 44 -10.54 14.16 -5.89
CA GLY A 44 -10.29 12.82 -5.40
C GLY A 44 -11.17 11.74 -6.03
N ALA A 45 -12.04 12.09 -6.98
CA ALA A 45 -12.91 11.16 -7.68
C ALA A 45 -12.12 10.31 -8.70
N PRO A 46 -12.64 9.13 -9.08
CA PRO A 46 -12.12 8.33 -10.19
C PRO A 46 -11.91 9.16 -11.47
N GLY A 47 -10.71 9.10 -12.03
CA GLY A 47 -10.41 9.66 -13.35
C GLY A 47 -10.89 8.75 -14.48
N HIS A 48 -10.76 9.21 -15.73
CA HIS A 48 -11.26 8.47 -16.90
C HIS A 48 -10.54 7.13 -17.15
N GLN A 49 -9.33 6.96 -16.61
CA GLN A 49 -8.52 5.74 -16.72
C GLN A 49 -8.54 4.90 -15.44
N TYR A 50 -9.33 5.32 -14.45
CA TYR A 50 -9.49 4.57 -13.22
C TYR A 50 -10.09 3.18 -13.46
N PHE A 51 -9.53 2.17 -12.80
CA PHE A 51 -10.05 0.81 -12.79
C PHE A 51 -10.11 0.29 -11.35
N GLN A 52 -11.00 -0.67 -11.12
CA GLN A 52 -11.08 -1.44 -9.89
C GLN A 52 -11.08 -2.91 -10.25
N GLN A 53 -10.32 -3.70 -9.50
CA GLN A 53 -10.35 -5.15 -9.67
C GLN A 53 -11.67 -5.70 -9.12
N GLN A 54 -12.16 -6.78 -9.72
CA GLN A 54 -13.38 -7.45 -9.30
C GLN A 54 -13.07 -8.89 -8.97
N ALA A 55 -13.60 -9.36 -7.84
CA ALA A 55 -13.55 -10.75 -7.42
C ALA A 55 -14.97 -11.16 -7.04
N ASP A 56 -15.50 -12.16 -7.74
CA ASP A 56 -16.80 -12.74 -7.48
C ASP A 56 -16.62 -14.08 -6.78
N TYR A 57 -17.43 -14.32 -5.77
CA TYR A 57 -17.27 -15.44 -4.83
C TYR A 57 -18.52 -16.30 -4.84
N ASP A 58 -18.34 -17.59 -5.13
CA ASP A 58 -19.35 -18.62 -4.92
C ASP A 58 -18.85 -19.59 -3.85
N MET A 59 -19.58 -19.66 -2.73
CA MET A 59 -19.15 -20.34 -1.51
C MET A 59 -20.20 -21.34 -1.06
N GLU A 60 -19.78 -22.59 -0.94
CA GLU A 60 -20.53 -23.66 -0.28
C GLU A 60 -19.90 -23.90 1.10
N ILE A 61 -20.63 -23.55 2.17
CA ILE A 61 -20.10 -23.59 3.54
C ILE A 61 -21.01 -24.46 4.41
N THR A 62 -20.40 -25.37 5.16
CA THR A 62 -21.05 -26.19 6.20
C THR A 62 -20.48 -25.82 7.57
N LEU A 63 -21.36 -25.50 8.51
CA LEU A 63 -21.03 -25.27 9.91
C LEU A 63 -21.38 -26.52 10.72
N ASP A 64 -20.38 -27.04 11.45
CA ASP A 64 -20.55 -28.11 12.42
C ASP A 64 -20.36 -27.53 13.83
N ASP A 65 -21.47 -27.36 14.55
CA ASP A 65 -21.49 -26.77 15.89
C ASP A 65 -20.98 -27.73 16.97
N GLU A 66 -21.18 -29.05 16.78
CA GLU A 66 -20.73 -30.06 17.74
C GLU A 66 -19.21 -30.12 17.82
N THR A 67 -18.54 -30.06 16.66
CA THR A 67 -17.07 -30.07 16.59
C THR A 67 -16.45 -28.68 16.49
N GLN A 68 -17.27 -27.63 16.45
CA GLN A 68 -16.88 -26.24 16.26
C GLN A 68 -16.00 -26.03 15.02
N ARG A 69 -16.40 -26.62 13.89
CA ARG A 69 -15.66 -26.57 12.63
C ARG A 69 -16.48 -25.98 11.50
N ILE A 70 -15.77 -25.30 10.61
CA ILE A 70 -16.32 -24.79 9.35
C ILE A 70 -15.64 -25.55 8.23
N TYR A 71 -16.45 -26.17 7.38
CA TYR A 71 -16.00 -26.81 6.15
C TYR A 71 -16.55 -26.01 4.98
N GLY A 72 -15.84 -25.99 3.86
CA GLY A 72 -16.39 -25.35 2.69
C GLY A 72 -15.56 -25.54 1.44
N LYS A 73 -16.19 -25.17 0.33
CA LYS A 73 -15.60 -25.09 -1.00
C LYS A 73 -15.96 -23.72 -1.57
N GLU A 74 -14.97 -23.07 -2.16
CA GLU A 74 -15.09 -21.74 -2.72
C GLU A 74 -14.59 -21.72 -4.16
N THR A 75 -15.32 -21.04 -5.03
CA THR A 75 -14.88 -20.69 -6.39
C THR A 75 -14.77 -19.18 -6.48
N ILE A 76 -13.56 -18.70 -6.78
CA ILE A 76 -13.27 -17.27 -6.95
C ILE A 76 -13.11 -16.99 -8.44
N THR A 77 -13.94 -16.12 -9.00
CA THR A 77 -13.78 -15.60 -10.37
C THR A 77 -13.15 -14.22 -10.28
N TYR A 78 -11.89 -14.10 -10.69
CA TYR A 78 -11.16 -12.83 -10.65
C TYR A 78 -11.16 -12.16 -12.03
N THR A 79 -11.61 -10.92 -12.09
CA THR A 79 -11.57 -10.08 -13.30
C THR A 79 -10.50 -9.00 -13.15
N ASN A 80 -9.44 -9.10 -13.96
CA ASN A 80 -8.42 -8.08 -14.06
C ASN A 80 -8.92 -6.93 -14.96
N ASN A 81 -9.31 -5.82 -14.35
CA ASN A 81 -9.72 -4.60 -15.05
C ASN A 81 -8.55 -3.63 -15.28
N SER A 82 -7.35 -3.97 -14.78
CA SER A 82 -6.14 -3.21 -15.06
C SER A 82 -5.77 -3.26 -16.55
N PRO A 83 -5.23 -2.17 -17.13
CA PRO A 83 -4.59 -2.24 -18.44
C PRO A 83 -3.31 -3.09 -18.44
N ASP A 84 -2.75 -3.38 -17.25
CA ASP A 84 -1.52 -4.16 -17.10
C ASP A 84 -1.79 -5.67 -17.00
N GLU A 85 -0.85 -6.45 -17.54
CA GLU A 85 -0.90 -7.91 -17.49
C GLU A 85 -0.67 -8.43 -16.06
N LEU A 86 -1.62 -9.20 -15.55
CA LEU A 86 -1.53 -9.86 -14.25
C LEU A 86 -0.85 -11.22 -14.38
N ARG A 87 0.39 -11.34 -13.90
CA ARG A 87 1.17 -12.59 -13.97
C ARG A 87 1.00 -13.52 -12.77
N TYR A 88 0.60 -12.97 -11.63
CA TYR A 88 0.46 -13.71 -10.38
C TYR A 88 -0.75 -13.20 -9.61
N LEU A 89 -1.50 -14.10 -8.99
CA LEU A 89 -2.57 -13.77 -8.05
C LEU A 89 -2.16 -14.24 -6.65
N TRP A 90 -2.25 -13.33 -5.68
CA TRP A 90 -2.01 -13.65 -4.27
C TRP A 90 -3.34 -13.91 -3.59
N VAL A 91 -3.43 -15.04 -2.89
CA VAL A 91 -4.60 -15.40 -2.08
C VAL A 91 -4.15 -15.50 -0.64
N GLN A 92 -4.80 -14.77 0.25
CA GLN A 92 -4.58 -14.86 1.69
C GLN A 92 -5.59 -15.84 2.28
N LEU A 93 -5.08 -16.84 3.01
CA LEU A 93 -5.89 -17.78 3.76
C LEU A 93 -5.40 -17.77 5.21
N ASP A 94 -6.21 -17.20 6.09
CA ASP A 94 -5.90 -17.16 7.51
C ASP A 94 -6.40 -18.46 8.16
N GLN A 95 -5.50 -19.20 8.81
CA GLN A 95 -5.90 -20.34 9.62
C GLN A 95 -6.43 -19.87 10.97
N ASN A 96 -7.48 -20.53 11.45
CA ASN A 96 -7.95 -20.33 12.81
C ASN A 96 -6.95 -20.97 13.78
N MET A 97 -5.92 -20.21 14.19
CA MET A 97 -4.97 -20.64 15.21
C MET A 97 -5.55 -20.40 16.61
N ARG A 98 -5.70 -21.47 17.39
CA ARG A 98 -5.87 -21.42 18.85
C ARG A 98 -5.00 -22.47 19.52
#